data_AF-A0A383WHI2-F1
#
_entry.id   AF-A0A383WHI2-F1
#
_cell.length_a   1.000
_cell.length_b   1.000
_cell.length_c   1.000
_cell.angle_alpha   90.00
_cell.angle_beta   90.00
_cell.angle_gamma   90.00
#
_symmetry.space_group_name_H-M   'P 1'
#
loop_
_entity.id
_entity.type
_entity.pdbx_description
1 polymer ?
#
loop_
_entity_poly.entity_id
_entity_poly.type
_entity_poly.pdbx_seq_one_letter_code
_entity_poly.pdbx_strand_id
1 'polypeptide(L)'
;MVNDAAGNVGGSFRFQLLALGGAALGMDMSQLVQATCGVDPKAMLILAAAHPEAFTTLIDCYMHSPVLQAADMIAATQGLAHAAVAVLGSVARPTGLLDNTAAVAGLASATTSFAKRAAQLTLAAFPLRRQAAAVAPAGGARRAERAAAYFPAALVTITSVLQNSFARRLLSAYQHGAVTGSDSSSSSSSSGSQAAASTVLLCVVAARSMVKLADAMQAAGPQLLFRDSCQMIWLHSLQLHAINAM
;
A
#
# COMPACT_ATOMS: atom_id res chain seq x y z
N MET A 1 -27.62 -16.78 -10.65
CA MET A 1 -26.65 -17.44 -11.55
C MET A 1 -25.39 -16.59 -11.54
N VAL A 2 -24.49 -16.88 -10.61
CA VAL A 2 -23.18 -16.24 -10.51
C VAL A 2 -22.22 -17.18 -11.22
N ASN A 3 -21.65 -16.74 -12.35
CA ASN A 3 -20.66 -17.53 -13.07
C ASN A 3 -19.44 -17.74 -12.18
N ASP A 4 -19.18 -19.00 -11.84
CA ASP A 4 -17.90 -19.43 -11.28
C ASP A 4 -16.80 -19.14 -12.30
N ALA A 5 -16.14 -18.00 -12.15
CA ALA A 5 -14.89 -17.67 -12.83
C ALA A 5 -13.75 -18.52 -12.25
N ALA A 6 -13.84 -19.84 -12.44
CA ALA A 6 -12.95 -20.85 -11.87
C ALA A 6 -11.54 -20.90 -12.49
N GLY A 7 -11.18 -19.94 -13.34
CA GLY A 7 -9.90 -19.89 -14.04
C GLY A 7 -8.99 -18.72 -13.69
N ASN A 8 -9.37 -17.85 -12.74
CA ASN A 8 -8.54 -16.68 -12.43
C ASN A 8 -7.41 -17.08 -11.47
N VAL A 9 -6.30 -17.56 -12.05
CA VAL A 9 -5.07 -17.86 -11.32
C VAL A 9 -4.63 -16.56 -10.62
N GLY A 10 -4.78 -16.51 -9.30
CA GLY A 10 -4.57 -15.32 -8.44
C GLY A 10 -3.11 -14.85 -8.34
N GLY A 11 -2.43 -14.67 -9.46
CA GLY A 11 -1.04 -14.20 -9.53
C GLY A 11 -0.80 -13.00 -10.45
N SER A 12 -1.82 -12.51 -11.18
CA SER A 12 -1.57 -11.61 -12.32
C SER A 12 -0.87 -10.30 -11.97
N PHE A 13 -1.03 -9.78 -10.75
CA PHE A 13 -0.46 -8.47 -10.39
C PHE A 13 1.04 -8.50 -10.19
N ARG A 14 1.54 -9.50 -9.47
CA ARG A 14 2.99 -9.69 -9.34
C ARG A 14 3.61 -9.87 -10.71
N PHE A 15 2.96 -10.62 -11.60
CA PHE A 15 3.41 -10.77 -12.99
C PHE A 15 3.31 -9.47 -13.80
N GLN A 16 2.28 -8.65 -13.61
CA GLN A 16 2.15 -7.35 -14.27
C GLN A 16 3.19 -6.34 -13.77
N LEU A 17 3.46 -6.29 -12.47
CA LEU A 17 4.53 -5.47 -11.89
C LEU A 17 5.91 -5.97 -12.31
N LEU A 18 6.13 -7.28 -12.36
CA LEU A 18 7.34 -7.88 -12.90
C LEU A 18 7.50 -7.57 -14.38
N ALA A 19 6.42 -7.66 -15.17
CA ALA A 19 6.44 -7.36 -16.59
C ALA A 19 6.79 -5.89 -16.82
N LEU A 20 6.19 -4.98 -16.04
CA LEU A 20 6.49 -3.56 -16.12
C LEU A 20 7.91 -3.24 -15.65
N GLY A 21 8.36 -3.86 -14.55
CA GLY A 21 9.73 -3.71 -14.03
C GLY A 21 10.78 -4.23 -15.01
N GLY A 22 10.55 -5.41 -15.59
CA GLY A 22 11.41 -5.97 -16.62
C GLY A 22 11.42 -5.11 -17.89
N ALA A 23 10.26 -4.62 -18.34
CA ALA A 23 10.18 -3.71 -19.49
C ALA A 23 10.97 -2.41 -19.26
N ALA A 24 10.88 -1.82 -18.06
CA ALA A 24 11.64 -0.62 -17.73
C ALA A 24 13.15 -0.86 -17.58
N LEU A 25 13.56 -2.07 -17.20
CA LEU A 25 14.96 -2.48 -17.14
C LEU A 25 15.49 -3.04 -18.47
N GLY A 26 14.65 -3.11 -19.51
CA GLY A 26 15.02 -3.70 -20.81
C GLY A 26 15.27 -5.22 -20.74
N MET A 27 14.67 -5.92 -19.78
CA MET A 27 14.81 -7.36 -19.59
C MET A 27 13.95 -8.14 -20.59
N ASP A 28 14.49 -9.23 -21.12
CA ASP A 28 13.77 -10.19 -21.96
C ASP A 28 12.79 -11.05 -21.13
N MET A 29 11.71 -11.55 -21.76
CA MET A 29 10.71 -12.43 -21.16
C MET A 29 11.33 -13.66 -20.48
N SER A 30 12.42 -14.21 -21.02
CA SER A 30 13.12 -15.35 -20.41
C SER A 30 13.75 -15.00 -19.04
N GLN A 31 14.26 -13.78 -18.88
CA GLN A 31 14.81 -13.24 -17.62
C GLN A 31 13.69 -12.90 -16.63
N LEU A 32 12.55 -12.46 -17.17
CA LEU A 32 11.37 -12.08 -16.41
C LEU A 32 10.74 -13.29 -15.72
N VAL A 33 10.72 -14.44 -16.40
CA VAL A 33 10.28 -15.73 -15.83
C VAL A 33 11.22 -16.20 -14.73
N GLN A 34 12.54 -16.00 -14.86
CA GLN A 34 13.50 -16.32 -13.78
C GLN A 34 13.36 -15.39 -12.57
N ALA A 35 13.02 -14.12 -12.79
CA ALA A 35 12.80 -13.13 -11.72
C ALA A 35 11.49 -13.34 -10.92
N THR A 36 10.61 -14.25 -11.35
CA THR A 36 9.33 -14.53 -10.66
C THR A 36 9.50 -15.05 -9.23
N CYS A 37 10.70 -15.54 -8.86
CA CYS A 37 11.01 -15.95 -7.49
C CYS A 37 11.19 -14.80 -6.49
N GLY A 38 11.18 -13.54 -6.94
CA GLY A 38 11.21 -12.38 -6.04
C GLY A 38 11.42 -11.10 -6.82
N VAL A 39 10.45 -10.20 -6.79
CA VAL A 39 10.63 -8.85 -7.33
C VAL A 39 11.66 -8.14 -6.47
N ASP A 40 12.81 -7.77 -7.02
CA ASP A 40 13.79 -6.95 -6.30
C ASP A 40 13.14 -5.61 -5.95
N PRO A 41 12.99 -5.27 -4.65
CA PRO A 41 12.42 -3.99 -4.24
C PRO A 41 13.18 -2.78 -4.81
N LYS A 42 14.47 -2.93 -5.15
CA LYS A 42 15.23 -1.86 -5.82
C LYS A 42 14.73 -1.59 -7.23
N ALA A 43 14.38 -2.62 -8.00
CA ALA A 43 13.85 -2.47 -9.35
C ALA A 43 12.51 -1.72 -9.34
N MET A 44 11.63 -2.03 -8.39
CA MET A 44 10.35 -1.30 -8.24
C MET A 44 10.56 0.17 -7.88
N LEU A 45 11.55 0.47 -7.03
CA LEU A 45 11.90 1.85 -6.69
C LEU A 45 12.45 2.62 -7.89
N ILE A 46 13.31 2.00 -8.70
CA ILE A 46 13.84 2.61 -9.93
C ILE A 46 12.71 2.91 -10.90
N LEU A 47 11.80 1.96 -11.12
CA LEU A 47 10.64 2.15 -11.98
C LEU A 47 9.72 3.28 -11.47
N ALA A 48 9.39 3.26 -10.18
CA ALA A 48 8.56 4.29 -9.56
C ALA A 48 9.21 5.67 -9.65
N ALA A 49 10.55 5.75 -9.51
CA ALA A 49 11.30 6.99 -9.65
C ALA A 49 11.41 7.47 -11.11
N ALA A 50 11.42 6.56 -12.08
CA ALA A 50 11.46 6.88 -13.50
C ALA A 50 10.12 7.44 -14.01
N HIS A 51 9.01 6.80 -13.61
CA HIS A 51 7.66 7.11 -14.10
C HIS A 51 6.62 7.12 -12.96
N PRO A 52 6.65 8.10 -12.04
CA PRO A 52 5.79 8.12 -10.86
C PRO A 52 4.30 8.21 -11.19
N GLU A 53 3.91 8.87 -12.27
CA GLU A 53 2.52 8.97 -12.74
C GLU A 53 2.00 7.62 -13.24
N ALA A 54 2.78 6.95 -14.09
CA ALA A 54 2.41 5.63 -14.62
C ALA A 54 2.35 4.61 -13.48
N PHE A 55 3.29 4.68 -12.54
CA PHE A 55 3.35 3.77 -11.40
C PHE A 55 2.17 3.96 -10.45
N THR A 56 1.83 5.21 -10.09
CA THR A 56 0.67 5.50 -9.23
C THR A 56 -0.65 5.14 -9.93
N THR A 57 -0.77 5.39 -11.23
CA THR A 57 -1.95 5.00 -12.03
C THR A 57 -2.12 3.49 -12.07
N LEU A 58 -1.03 2.73 -12.28
CA LEU A 58 -1.08 1.27 -12.27
C LEU A 58 -1.55 0.74 -10.92
N ILE A 59 -1.01 1.27 -9.82
CA ILE A 59 -1.46 0.88 -8.47
C ILE A 59 -2.93 1.20 -8.31
N ASP A 60 -3.38 2.39 -8.72
CA ASP A 60 -4.78 2.78 -8.60
C ASP A 60 -5.72 1.87 -9.41
N CYS A 61 -5.39 1.60 -10.67
CA CYS A 61 -6.13 0.64 -11.51
C CYS A 61 -6.18 -0.74 -10.87
N TYR A 62 -5.09 -1.17 -10.24
CA TYR A 62 -5.05 -2.44 -9.53
C TYR A 62 -5.94 -2.46 -8.29
N MET A 63 -5.95 -1.40 -7.49
CA MET A 63 -6.83 -1.29 -6.31
C MET A 63 -8.32 -1.29 -6.69
N HIS A 64 -8.65 -0.77 -7.87
CA HIS A 64 -10.01 -0.80 -8.41
C HIS A 64 -10.41 -2.16 -8.97
N SER A 65 -9.47 -3.06 -9.27
CA SER A 65 -9.78 -4.36 -9.85
C SER A 65 -10.59 -5.22 -8.86
N PRO A 66 -11.77 -5.73 -9.23
CA PRO A 66 -12.57 -6.60 -8.37
C PRO A 66 -11.86 -7.93 -8.05
N VAL A 67 -10.80 -8.26 -8.79
CA VAL A 67 -10.00 -9.48 -8.61
C VAL A 67 -9.06 -9.40 -7.40
N LEU A 68 -8.77 -8.20 -6.88
CA LEU A 68 -7.79 -8.01 -5.80
C LEU A 68 -8.19 -8.79 -4.52
N GLN A 69 -7.40 -9.78 -4.14
CA GLN A 69 -7.70 -10.58 -2.95
C GLN A 69 -7.03 -10.01 -1.71
N ALA A 70 -7.52 -10.43 -0.54
CA ALA A 70 -6.93 -10.09 0.76
C ALA A 70 -5.43 -10.44 0.84
N ALA A 71 -5.00 -11.54 0.21
CA ALA A 71 -3.60 -11.95 0.16
C ALA A 71 -2.71 -10.97 -0.62
N ASP A 72 -3.26 -10.34 -1.66
CA ASP A 72 -2.52 -9.42 -2.53
C ASP A 72 -2.36 -8.03 -1.92
N MET A 73 -3.21 -7.67 -0.95
CA MET A 73 -3.21 -6.35 -0.31
C MET A 73 -1.87 -5.98 0.35
N ILE A 74 -1.10 -6.97 0.82
CA ILE A 74 0.24 -6.73 1.38
C ILE A 74 1.20 -6.26 0.29
N ALA A 75 1.23 -6.95 -0.86
CA ALA A 75 2.06 -6.54 -2.00
C ALA A 75 1.60 -5.18 -2.54
N ALA A 76 0.29 -4.95 -2.59
CA ALA A 76 -0.30 -3.68 -2.99
C ALA A 76 0.13 -2.53 -2.04
N THR A 77 0.24 -2.81 -0.74
CA THR A 77 0.74 -1.86 0.27
C THR A 77 2.22 -1.53 0.06
N GLN A 78 3.05 -2.53 -0.24
CA GLN A 78 4.46 -2.31 -0.56
C GLN A 78 4.61 -1.45 -1.82
N GLY A 79 3.83 -1.74 -2.87
CA GLY A 79 3.77 -0.91 -4.07
C GLY A 79 3.40 0.54 -3.74
N LEU A 80 2.36 0.75 -2.92
CA LEU A 80 1.93 2.08 -2.49
C LEU A 80 3.02 2.81 -1.67
N ALA A 81 3.75 2.09 -0.81
CA ALA A 81 4.88 2.66 -0.07
C ALA A 81 6.02 3.08 -1.01
N HIS A 82 6.34 2.28 -2.02
CA HIS A 82 7.34 2.64 -3.03
C HIS A 82 6.89 3.84 -3.87
N ALA A 83 5.60 3.92 -4.22
CA ALA A 83 5.04 5.10 -4.89
C ALA A 83 5.16 6.35 -4.03
N ALA A 84 4.84 6.25 -2.74
CA ALA A 84 5.02 7.35 -1.79
C ALA A 84 6.49 7.78 -1.68
N VAL A 85 7.44 6.83 -1.67
CA VAL A 85 8.87 7.16 -1.69
C VAL A 85 9.28 7.85 -2.99
N ALA A 86 8.78 7.41 -4.15
CA ALA A 86 9.11 8.02 -5.43
C ALA A 86 8.55 9.43 -5.57
N VAL A 87 7.31 9.65 -5.11
CA VAL A 87 6.61 10.95 -5.21
C VAL A 87 7.09 11.93 -4.13
N LEU A 88 7.26 11.47 -2.89
CA LEU A 88 7.57 12.34 -1.73
C LEU A 88 9.05 12.34 -1.32
N GLY A 89 9.81 11.30 -1.68
CA GLY A 89 11.11 10.98 -1.07
C GLY A 89 12.33 11.38 -1.88
N SER A 90 12.19 12.14 -2.97
CA SER A 90 13.34 12.53 -3.79
C SER A 90 14.10 13.71 -3.18
N VAL A 91 14.80 13.45 -2.06
CA VAL A 91 15.73 14.41 -1.43
C VAL A 91 16.92 14.70 -2.34
N ALA A 92 17.24 13.77 -3.25
CA ALA A 92 18.34 13.89 -4.20
C ALA A 92 17.93 14.51 -5.55
N ARG A 93 16.64 14.74 -5.82
CA ARG A 93 16.20 15.49 -7.01
C ARG A 93 15.88 16.93 -6.62
N PRO A 94 16.14 17.89 -7.51
CA PRO A 94 15.62 19.25 -7.33
C PRO A 94 14.12 19.18 -7.07
N THR A 95 13.64 19.99 -6.13
CA THR A 95 12.31 20.04 -5.48
C THR A 95 11.07 20.01 -6.38
N GLY A 96 11.22 19.90 -7.69
CA GLY A 96 10.14 19.96 -8.68
C GLY A 96 9.27 18.70 -8.84
N LEU A 97 9.40 17.68 -8.00
CA LEU A 97 8.56 16.48 -8.09
C LEU A 97 7.18 16.65 -7.43
N LEU A 98 7.04 17.56 -6.46
CA LEU A 98 5.72 17.98 -5.96
C LEU A 98 4.99 18.89 -6.95
N ASP A 99 5.70 19.46 -7.93
CA ASP A 99 5.08 20.18 -9.05
C ASP A 99 4.39 19.22 -10.03
N ASN A 100 4.74 17.93 -9.95
CA ASN A 100 4.06 16.87 -10.67
C ASN A 100 2.73 16.53 -10.00
N THR A 101 1.75 17.39 -10.25
CA THR A 101 0.39 17.25 -9.74
C THR A 101 -0.27 15.94 -10.17
N ALA A 102 0.09 15.40 -11.34
CA ALA A 102 -0.40 14.12 -11.82
C ALA A 102 0.07 12.95 -10.93
N ALA A 103 1.37 12.91 -10.58
CA ALA A 103 1.91 11.90 -9.68
C ALA A 103 1.30 12.00 -8.27
N VAL A 104 1.14 13.23 -7.76
CA VAL A 104 0.52 13.47 -6.44
C VAL A 104 -0.96 13.07 -6.44
N ALA A 105 -1.72 13.45 -7.47
CA ALA A 105 -3.12 13.07 -7.62
C ALA A 105 -3.27 11.56 -7.78
N GLY A 106 -2.40 10.92 -8.55
CA GLY A 106 -2.34 9.47 -8.69
C GLY A 106 -2.08 8.77 -7.37
N LEU A 107 -1.12 9.25 -6.57
CA LEU A 107 -0.84 8.71 -5.24
C LEU A 107 -2.03 8.88 -4.28
N ALA A 108 -2.68 10.04 -4.30
CA ALA A 108 -3.87 10.31 -3.49
C ALA A 108 -5.05 9.41 -3.90
N SER A 109 -5.25 9.21 -5.20
CA SER A 109 -6.26 8.29 -5.74
C SER A 109 -5.97 6.86 -5.31
N ALA A 110 -4.74 6.37 -5.56
CA ALA A 110 -4.30 5.03 -5.17
C ALA A 110 -4.46 4.76 -3.66
N THR A 111 -4.12 5.74 -2.81
CA THR A 111 -4.29 5.64 -1.35
C THR A 111 -5.76 5.55 -0.94
N THR A 112 -6.61 6.35 -1.59
CA THR A 112 -8.07 6.33 -1.34
C THR A 112 -8.68 5.00 -1.78
N SER A 113 -8.30 4.51 -2.97
CA SER A 113 -8.77 3.24 -3.53
C SER A 113 -8.31 2.06 -2.70
N PHE A 114 -7.06 2.09 -2.24
CA PHE A 114 -6.52 1.12 -1.29
C PHE A 114 -7.38 1.06 -0.02
N ALA A 115 -7.65 2.20 0.60
CA ALA A 115 -8.44 2.24 1.85
C ALA A 115 -9.88 1.77 1.63
N LYS A 116 -10.52 2.16 0.52
CA LYS A 116 -11.85 1.66 0.14
C LYS A 116 -11.86 0.14 0.00
N ARG A 117 -10.87 -0.41 -0.71
CA ARG A 117 -10.79 -1.85 -0.97
C ARG A 117 -10.45 -2.63 0.30
N ALA A 118 -9.54 -2.12 1.12
CA ALA A 118 -9.24 -2.66 2.44
C ALA A 118 -10.50 -2.71 3.32
N ALA A 119 -11.27 -1.63 3.37
CA ALA A 119 -12.54 -1.59 4.10
C ALA A 119 -13.55 -2.62 3.56
N GLN A 120 -13.73 -2.69 2.24
CA GLN A 120 -14.63 -3.68 1.62
C GLN A 120 -14.23 -5.13 1.95
N LEU A 121 -12.95 -5.47 1.85
CA LEU A 121 -12.45 -6.79 2.19
C LEU A 121 -12.61 -7.10 3.68
N THR A 122 -12.44 -6.11 4.55
CA THR A 122 -12.68 -6.24 6.00
C THR A 122 -14.14 -6.57 6.28
N LEU A 123 -15.06 -5.81 5.68
CA LEU A 123 -16.49 -6.01 5.85
C LEU A 123 -16.96 -7.34 5.25
N ALA A 124 -16.40 -7.76 4.11
CA ALA A 124 -16.70 -9.04 3.47
C ALA A 124 -16.16 -10.25 4.26
N ALA A 125 -15.04 -10.09 4.97
CA ALA A 125 -14.47 -11.15 5.81
C ALA A 125 -15.36 -11.48 7.03
N PHE A 126 -16.17 -10.52 7.50
CA PHE A 126 -16.99 -10.66 8.70
C PHE A 126 -18.07 -11.77 8.61
N PRO A 127 -18.99 -11.77 7.62
CA PRO A 127 -20.00 -12.82 7.50
C PRO A 127 -19.37 -14.20 7.28
N LEU A 128 -18.24 -14.26 6.56
CA LEU A 128 -17.49 -15.50 6.32
C LEU A 128 -16.93 -16.08 7.62
N ARG A 129 -16.38 -15.24 8.52
CA ARG A 129 -15.92 -15.67 9.85
C ARG A 129 -17.08 -16.20 10.70
N ARG A 130 -18.25 -15.55 10.67
CA ARG A 130 -19.45 -16.01 11.40
C ARG A 130 -19.97 -17.35 10.87
N GLN A 131 -20.02 -17.53 9.56
CA GLN A 131 -20.43 -18.80 8.94
C GLN A 131 -19.43 -19.92 9.21
N ALA A 132 -18.12 -19.65 9.10
CA ALA A 132 -17.08 -20.63 9.40
C ALA A 132 -17.14 -21.12 10.85
N ALA A 133 -17.45 -20.24 11.81
CA ALA A 133 -17.64 -20.63 13.21
C ALA A 133 -18.85 -21.56 13.44
N ALA A 134 -19.84 -21.56 12.54
CA ALA A 134 -21.05 -22.37 12.63
C ALA A 134 -20.93 -23.73 11.92
N VAL A 135 -20.00 -23.90 10.97
CA VAL A 135 -19.89 -25.09 10.12
C VAL A 135 -18.56 -25.81 10.40
N ALA A 136 -18.64 -26.92 11.13
CA ALA A 136 -17.53 -27.81 11.47
C ALA A 136 -16.86 -28.45 10.21
N PRO A 137 -15.69 -29.11 10.32
CA PRO A 137 -14.63 -29.04 9.31
C PRO A 137 -14.81 -30.01 8.13
N ALA A 138 -15.40 -29.55 7.03
CA ALA A 138 -15.25 -30.20 5.72
C ALA A 138 -14.10 -29.51 4.93
N GLY A 139 -13.04 -30.25 4.64
CA GLY A 139 -11.68 -29.77 4.32
C GLY A 139 -11.44 -28.80 3.15
N GLY A 140 -12.45 -28.39 2.39
CA GLY A 140 -12.29 -27.51 1.21
C GLY A 140 -12.33 -26.00 1.50
N ALA A 141 -13.08 -25.56 2.50
CA ALA A 141 -13.28 -24.12 2.78
C ALA A 141 -12.09 -23.43 3.49
N ARG A 142 -11.07 -24.22 3.90
CA ARG A 142 -10.01 -23.77 4.81
C ARG A 142 -9.10 -22.67 4.28
N ARG A 143 -8.95 -22.52 2.95
CA ARG A 143 -7.98 -21.56 2.37
C ARG A 143 -8.51 -20.12 2.38
N ALA A 144 -9.75 -19.93 1.94
CA ALA A 144 -10.43 -18.62 1.99
C ALA A 144 -10.71 -18.20 3.44
N GLU A 145 -11.08 -19.16 4.30
CA GLU A 145 -11.28 -18.93 5.73
C GLU A 145 -10.01 -18.47 6.44
N ARG A 146 -8.86 -19.14 6.19
CA ARG A 146 -7.56 -18.70 6.72
C ARG A 146 -7.22 -17.29 6.24
N ALA A 147 -7.37 -16.99 4.95
CA ALA A 147 -7.10 -15.66 4.43
C ALA A 147 -7.97 -14.57 5.10
N ALA A 148 -9.27 -14.85 5.30
CA ALA A 148 -10.18 -13.96 6.01
C ALA A 148 -9.81 -13.79 7.51
N ALA A 149 -9.28 -14.83 8.14
CA ALA A 149 -8.83 -14.78 9.53
C ALA A 149 -7.56 -13.94 9.72
N TYR A 150 -6.62 -13.99 8.77
CA TYR A 150 -5.36 -13.24 8.87
C TYR A 150 -5.45 -11.81 8.34
N PHE A 151 -6.50 -11.45 7.60
CA PHE A 151 -6.62 -10.12 7.02
C PHE A 151 -6.63 -8.98 8.06
N PRO A 152 -7.33 -9.09 9.21
CA PRO A 152 -7.23 -8.07 10.27
C PRO A 152 -5.82 -7.89 10.83
N ALA A 153 -5.06 -8.98 10.99
CA ALA A 153 -3.67 -8.90 11.41
C ALA A 153 -2.79 -8.24 10.34
N ALA A 154 -3.03 -8.57 9.06
CA ALA A 154 -2.36 -7.91 7.94
C ALA A 154 -2.67 -6.41 7.90
N LEU A 155 -3.90 -5.99 8.23
CA LEU A 155 -4.29 -4.57 8.29
C LEU A 155 -3.48 -3.76 9.31
N VAL A 156 -3.08 -4.36 10.43
CA VAL A 156 -2.19 -3.68 11.40
C VAL A 156 -0.82 -3.43 10.77
N THR A 157 -0.26 -4.44 10.09
CA THR A 157 1.01 -4.28 9.37
C THR A 157 0.89 -3.25 8.26
N ILE A 158 -0.22 -3.29 7.50
CA ILE A 158 -0.50 -2.36 6.42
C ILE A 158 -0.57 -0.93 6.92
N THR A 159 -1.35 -0.67 7.98
CA THR A 159 -1.48 0.67 8.56
C THR A 159 -0.17 1.17 9.13
N SER A 160 0.61 0.31 9.78
CA SER A 160 1.97 0.63 10.25
C SER A 160 2.91 1.02 9.10
N VAL A 161 2.93 0.23 8.01
CA VAL A 161 3.76 0.53 6.83
C VAL A 161 3.35 1.86 6.20
N LEU A 162 2.05 2.10 6.04
CA LEU A 162 1.53 3.36 5.49
C LEU A 162 1.85 4.54 6.41
N GLN A 163 1.59 4.44 7.71
CA GLN A 163 1.90 5.52 8.66
C GLN A 163 3.39 5.84 8.67
N ASN A 164 4.25 4.84 8.81
CA ASN A 164 5.70 5.04 8.84
C ASN A 164 6.23 5.62 7.53
N SER A 165 5.70 5.17 6.39
CA SER A 165 6.16 5.64 5.08
C SER A 165 5.62 7.03 4.76
N PHE A 166 4.32 7.26 4.91
CA PHE A 166 3.70 8.55 4.60
C PHE A 166 4.08 9.62 5.62
N ALA A 167 3.91 9.38 6.92
CA ALA A 167 4.15 10.41 7.93
C ALA A 167 5.61 10.89 7.92
N ARG A 168 6.58 9.95 7.85
CA ARG A 168 8.00 10.30 7.80
C ARG A 168 8.34 11.10 6.54
N ARG A 169 7.75 10.74 5.39
CA ARG A 169 8.02 11.42 4.11
C ARG A 169 7.33 12.78 4.01
N LEU A 170 6.08 12.89 4.46
CA LEU A 170 5.35 14.15 4.50
C LEU A 170 6.02 15.12 5.47
N LEU A 171 6.47 14.66 6.63
CA LEU A 171 7.23 15.48 7.58
C LEU A 171 8.57 15.94 6.97
N SER A 172 9.30 15.03 6.33
CA SER A 172 10.55 15.37 5.64
C SER A 172 10.33 16.39 4.52
N ALA A 173 9.29 16.21 3.69
CA ALA A 173 8.94 17.12 2.61
C ALA A 173 8.54 18.51 3.15
N TYR A 174 7.78 18.55 4.24
CA TYR A 174 7.40 19.78 4.92
C TYR A 174 8.62 20.53 5.48
N GLN A 175 9.53 19.82 6.14
CA GLN A 175 10.76 20.42 6.69
C GLN A 175 11.66 20.98 5.59
N HIS A 176 11.80 20.30 4.45
CA HIS A 176 12.66 20.77 3.36
C HIS A 176 12.06 21.96 2.60
N GLY A 177 10.72 22.04 2.49
CA GLY A 177 10.06 23.20 1.88
C GLY A 177 10.16 24.49 2.70
N ALA A 178 10.38 24.39 4.02
CA ALA A 178 10.47 25.55 4.91
C ALA A 178 11.84 26.23 4.93
N VAL A 179 12.94 25.49 4.66
CA VAL A 179 14.31 25.99 4.84
C VAL A 179 14.79 26.85 3.67
N THR A 180 14.20 26.72 2.47
CA THR A 180 14.58 27.51 1.28
C THR A 180 14.05 28.95 1.27
N GLY A 181 13.37 29.40 2.33
CA GLY A 181 12.71 30.72 2.36
C GLY A 181 13.50 31.87 3.00
N SER A 182 14.70 31.63 3.55
CA SER A 182 15.33 32.61 4.46
C SER A 182 16.44 33.48 3.88
N ASP A 183 17.00 33.18 2.71
CA ASP A 183 18.11 33.95 2.16
C ASP A 183 17.84 34.42 0.73
N SER A 184 18.06 35.72 0.50
CA SER A 184 18.09 36.49 -0.76
C SER A 184 16.79 37.13 -1.28
N SER A 185 16.76 38.44 -1.05
CA SER A 185 15.91 39.47 -1.64
C SER A 185 16.18 39.63 -3.14
N SER A 186 15.31 39.11 -4.01
CA SER A 186 15.01 39.68 -5.33
C SER A 186 13.92 38.87 -6.05
N SER A 187 12.67 39.34 -5.90
CA SER A 187 11.59 39.36 -6.90
C SER A 187 11.62 38.32 -8.04
N SER A 188 10.83 37.25 -7.88
CA SER A 188 9.95 36.63 -8.90
C SER A 188 9.16 35.47 -8.27
N SER A 189 7.90 35.73 -7.96
CA SER A 189 7.01 34.92 -7.12
C SER A 189 6.08 34.03 -7.94
N SER A 190 5.89 32.75 -7.57
CA SER A 190 4.59 32.04 -7.57
C SER A 190 4.64 30.52 -7.29
N SER A 191 5.76 29.82 -7.47
CA SER A 191 5.74 28.34 -7.47
C SER A 191 5.68 27.64 -6.09
N GLY A 192 6.07 28.31 -5.01
CA GLY A 192 6.17 27.67 -3.68
C GLY A 192 4.83 27.27 -3.04
N SER A 193 3.72 27.92 -3.41
CA SER A 193 2.41 27.67 -2.78
C SER A 193 1.77 26.35 -3.23
N GLN A 194 2.09 25.87 -4.43
CA GLN A 194 1.44 24.70 -5.01
C GLN A 194 1.93 23.40 -4.39
N ALA A 195 3.24 23.23 -4.20
CA ALA A 195 3.82 22.05 -3.55
C ALA A 195 3.34 21.89 -2.10
N ALA A 196 3.24 22.99 -1.36
CA ALA A 196 2.68 23.01 -0.01
C ALA A 196 1.20 22.60 0.00
N ALA A 197 0.38 23.16 -0.89
CA ALA A 197 -1.03 22.80 -1.02
C ALA A 197 -1.23 21.32 -1.40
N SER A 198 -0.47 20.82 -2.38
CA SER A 198 -0.46 19.41 -2.78
C SER A 198 -0.12 18.47 -1.61
N THR A 199 0.88 18.84 -0.81
CA THR A 199 1.29 18.06 0.38
C THR A 199 0.20 18.03 1.43
N VAL A 200 -0.41 19.19 1.73
CA VAL A 200 -1.53 19.28 2.69
C VAL A 200 -2.72 18.45 2.22
N LEU A 201 -3.08 18.51 0.94
CA LEU A 201 -4.14 17.68 0.38
C LEU A 201 -3.83 16.18 0.52
N LEU A 202 -2.58 15.76 0.26
CA LEU A 202 -2.15 14.38 0.47
C LEU A 202 -2.25 13.95 1.94
N CYS A 203 -1.82 14.81 2.87
CA CYS A 203 -1.98 14.58 4.31
C CYS A 203 -3.45 14.36 4.69
N VAL A 204 -4.34 15.24 4.22
CA VAL A 204 -5.78 15.18 4.52
C VAL A 204 -6.41 13.93 3.92
N VAL A 205 -6.07 13.59 2.66
CA VAL A 205 -6.57 12.38 2.00
C VAL A 205 -6.10 11.12 2.73
N ALA A 206 -4.83 11.06 3.12
CA ALA A 206 -4.27 9.94 3.87
C ALA A 206 -4.95 9.80 5.24
N ALA A 207 -5.11 10.90 5.99
CA ALA A 207 -5.79 10.91 7.27
C ALA A 207 -7.24 10.43 7.15
N ARG A 208 -8.01 10.97 6.19
CA ARG A 208 -9.40 10.57 5.96
C ARG A 208 -9.52 9.10 5.55
N SER A 209 -8.57 8.61 4.77
CA SER A 209 -8.51 7.21 4.33
C SER A 209 -8.22 6.26 5.50
N MET A 210 -7.31 6.65 6.40
CA MET A 210 -7.02 5.89 7.63
C MET A 210 -8.19 5.88 8.61
N VAL A 211 -8.90 7.01 8.79
CA VAL A 211 -10.11 7.06 9.62
C VAL A 211 -11.19 6.13 9.08
N LYS A 212 -11.47 6.16 7.78
CA LYS A 212 -12.45 5.25 7.17
C LYS A 212 -12.08 3.78 7.34
N LEU A 213 -10.78 3.48 7.26
CA LEU A 213 -10.30 2.13 7.48
C LEU A 213 -10.48 1.71 8.95
N ALA A 214 -10.18 2.61 9.89
CA ALA A 214 -10.41 2.38 11.31
C ALA A 214 -11.91 2.18 11.62
N ASP A 215 -12.78 2.99 11.04
CA ASP A 215 -14.24 2.84 11.18
C ASP A 215 -14.71 1.49 10.63
N ALA A 216 -14.18 1.04 9.50
CA ALA A 216 -14.50 -0.28 8.94
C ALA A 216 -14.01 -1.43 9.83
N MET A 217 -12.83 -1.29 10.44
CA MET A 217 -12.31 -2.25 11.43
C MET A 217 -13.16 -2.26 12.71
N GLN A 218 -13.61 -1.08 13.17
CA GLN A 218 -14.47 -0.97 14.34
C GLN A 218 -15.87 -1.53 14.08
N ALA A 219 -16.43 -1.30 12.88
CA ALA A 219 -17.69 -1.89 12.44
C ALA A 219 -17.61 -3.43 12.33
N ALA A 220 -16.45 -3.97 11.96
CA ALA A 220 -16.19 -5.42 11.99
C ALA A 220 -16.12 -5.99 13.43
N GLY A 221 -16.05 -5.13 14.44
CA GLY A 221 -16.19 -5.46 15.86
C GLY A 221 -14.86 -5.69 16.60
N PRO A 222 -14.77 -5.30 17.90
CA PRO A 222 -13.54 -5.37 18.69
C PRO A 222 -13.03 -6.80 18.93
N GLN A 223 -13.90 -7.81 18.81
CA GLN A 223 -13.55 -9.22 19.05
C GLN A 223 -12.49 -9.75 18.07
N LEU A 224 -12.35 -9.14 16.89
CA LEU A 224 -11.31 -9.48 15.92
C LEU A 224 -9.94 -8.92 16.33
N LEU A 225 -9.93 -7.71 16.90
CA LEU A 225 -8.70 -7.05 17.33
C LEU A 225 -8.11 -7.74 18.55
N PHE A 226 -8.90 -8.04 19.58
CA PHE A 226 -8.35 -8.62 20.82
C PHE A 226 -7.77 -10.02 20.64
N ARG A 227 -8.34 -10.84 19.74
CA ARG A 227 -7.90 -12.21 19.54
C ARG A 227 -6.61 -12.30 18.72
N ASP A 228 -6.52 -11.52 17.65
CA ASP A 228 -5.36 -11.54 16.74
C ASP A 228 -4.20 -10.66 17.29
N SER A 229 -4.50 -9.57 18.02
CA SER A 229 -3.45 -8.71 18.64
C SER A 229 -2.70 -9.42 19.75
N CYS A 230 -3.37 -10.21 20.59
CA CYS A 230 -2.69 -11.01 21.61
C CYS A 230 -1.73 -12.02 20.97
N GLN A 231 -2.12 -12.61 19.84
CA GLN A 231 -1.29 -13.60 19.14
C GLN A 231 -0.10 -12.95 18.42
N MET A 232 -0.29 -11.77 17.82
CA MET A 232 0.79 -11.00 17.18
C MET A 232 1.77 -10.41 18.20
N ILE A 233 1.30 -9.85 19.32
CA ILE A 233 2.18 -9.37 20.40
C ILE A 233 3.02 -10.53 20.94
N TRP A 234 2.42 -11.71 21.08
CA TRP A 234 3.13 -12.91 21.51
C TRP A 234 4.19 -13.36 20.49
N LEU A 235 3.86 -13.40 19.20
CA LEU A 235 4.81 -13.73 18.11
C LEU A 235 5.94 -12.71 17.97
N HIS A 236 5.64 -11.42 18.09
CA HIS A 236 6.64 -10.36 18.01
C HIS A 236 7.56 -10.37 19.24
N SER A 237 7.02 -10.65 20.43
CA SER A 237 7.81 -10.84 21.64
C SER A 237 8.72 -12.07 21.54
N LEU A 238 8.27 -13.14 20.89
CA LEU A 238 9.06 -14.34 20.61
C LEU A 238 10.20 -14.08 19.61
N GLN A 239 9.93 -13.31 18.54
CA GLN A 239 10.98 -12.92 17.61
C GLN A 239 12.02 -12.00 18.25
N LEU A 240 11.60 -11.05 19.09
CA LEU A 240 12.51 -10.19 19.84
C LEU A 240 13.37 -10.97 20.84
N HIS A 241 12.81 -11.98 21.51
CA HIS A 241 13.59 -12.87 22.39
C HIS A 241 14.57 -13.76 21.59
N ALA A 242 14.18 -14.25 20.42
CA ALA A 242 15.05 -15.05 19.56
C ALA A 242 16.24 -14.23 19.02
N ILE A 243 16.02 -12.95 18.70
CA ILE A 243 17.08 -12.04 18.22
C ILE A 243 18.04 -11.65 19.35
N ASN A 244 17.56 -11.47 20.59
CA ASN A 244 18.41 -11.15 21.74
C ASN A 244 19.16 -12.36 22.34
N ALA A 245 18.78 -13.58 21.96
CA ALA A 245 19.43 -14.82 22.42
C ALA A 245 20.54 -15.33 21.48
N MET A 246 20.77 -14.64 20.36
CA MET A 246 21.89 -14.87 19.42
C MET A 246 22.98 -13.82 19.63
#